data_AF-A0A1J0R964-F1
#
_entry.id   AF-A0A1J0R964-F1
#
_cell.length_a   1.000
_cell.length_b   1.000
_cell.length_c   1.000
_cell.angle_alpha   90.00
_cell.angle_beta   90.00
_cell.angle_gamma   90.00
#
_symmetry.space_group_name_H-M   'P 1'
#
loop_
_entity.id
_entity.type
_entity.pdbx_description
1 polymer ?
#
loop_
_entity_poly.entity_id
_entity_poly.type
_entity_poly.pdbx_seq_one_letter_code
_entity_poly.pdbx_strand_id
1 'polypeptide(L)'
;MLGQISDGDTHSCLEKTDSSNDLREHSTEFSADAPGCKISTKDLSGSDEQTDHLTRTGANTGLQTPKGSATTSAALRCEFSQGKTSTNKLLDSGSGVTITGTPTFAAGLFVMTGNDIEHTSTADLTAAAETAPLLHAAHAAYLLSKETAPAFKFKDTEELATDREFQREFIKTVLNEKDSDTPITNIADKIKAEYGPKADMKRQYNDIFATTEVKNPAGDVPVTRNLNSITKIGELTRLLHFYQQENIKDLRNKIKTLESSGSGNPNGLEKKYVPT
;
A
#
# COMPACT_ATOMS: atom_id res chain seq x y z
N MET A 1 7.34 7.20 29.62
CA MET A 1 7.41 6.42 30.87
C MET A 1 8.62 6.82 31.71
N LEU A 2 9.86 6.73 31.21
CA LEU A 2 11.06 7.06 32.00
C LEU A 2 11.13 8.52 32.49
N GLY A 3 10.58 9.48 31.74
CA GLY A 3 10.50 10.88 32.20
C GLY A 3 9.54 11.15 33.35
N GLN A 4 8.73 10.15 33.74
CA GLN A 4 7.84 10.22 34.92
C GLN A 4 8.51 9.62 36.17
N ILE A 5 9.71 9.03 36.02
CA ILE A 5 10.47 8.42 37.11
C ILE A 5 11.55 9.42 37.51
N SER A 6 11.16 10.40 38.31
CA SER A 6 12.04 11.44 38.84
C SER A 6 11.64 11.87 40.25
N ASP A 7 12.62 12.32 41.04
CA ASP A 7 12.44 12.90 42.36
C ASP A 7 13.38 14.10 42.54
N GLY A 8 12.83 15.29 42.30
CA GLY A 8 13.53 16.56 42.38
C GLY A 8 14.92 16.51 41.76
N ASP A 9 15.91 17.05 42.47
CA ASP A 9 17.30 17.17 42.01
C ASP A 9 18.14 15.90 42.22
N THR A 10 17.55 14.78 42.65
CA THR A 10 18.31 13.60 43.10
C THR A 10 18.12 12.36 42.22
N HIS A 11 16.96 12.22 41.58
CA HIS A 11 16.65 11.08 40.72
C HIS A 11 16.02 11.53 39.41
N SER A 12 16.58 11.05 38.30
CA SER A 12 16.01 11.22 36.97
C SER A 12 16.47 10.10 36.05
N CYS A 13 15.54 9.48 35.33
CA CYS A 13 15.83 8.46 34.32
C CYS A 13 15.87 8.99 32.89
N LEU A 14 15.72 10.31 32.70
CA LEU A 14 15.97 10.99 31.43
C LEU A 14 16.66 12.33 31.71
N GLU A 15 17.77 12.57 31.04
CA GLU A 15 18.44 13.88 31.08
C GLU A 15 17.68 14.90 30.23
N LYS A 16 17.83 16.19 30.57
CA LYS A 16 17.22 17.28 29.81
C LYS A 16 17.74 17.33 28.36
N THR A 17 19.04 17.16 28.19
CA THR A 17 19.76 17.09 26.91
C THR A 17 20.93 16.12 27.04
N ASP A 18 21.47 15.61 25.93
CA ASP A 18 22.56 14.63 25.95
C ASP A 18 23.75 15.15 26.77
N SER A 19 24.16 14.37 27.77
CA SER A 19 25.33 14.63 28.63
C SER A 19 25.24 15.91 29.47
N SER A 20 24.04 16.47 29.70
CA SER A 20 23.90 17.67 30.53
C SER A 20 23.91 17.37 32.03
N ASN A 21 23.61 16.13 32.44
CA ASN A 21 23.35 15.77 33.83
C ASN A 21 22.26 16.61 34.51
N ASP A 22 21.43 17.31 33.73
CA ASP A 22 20.35 18.15 34.24
C ASP A 22 19.04 17.37 34.33
N LEU A 23 18.27 17.64 35.39
CA LEU A 23 16.94 17.09 35.57
C LEU A 23 16.04 17.50 34.40
N ARG A 24 15.39 16.50 33.81
CA ARG A 24 14.25 16.73 32.93
C ARG A 24 12.96 16.67 33.74
N GLU A 25 12.25 17.78 33.85
CA GLU A 25 10.95 17.79 34.51
C GLU A 25 9.96 16.84 33.82
N HIS A 26 9.17 16.11 34.61
CA HIS A 26 8.19 15.15 34.12
C HIS A 26 7.06 15.79 33.30
N SER A 27 6.79 17.07 33.53
CA SER A 27 5.74 17.88 32.90
C SER A 27 6.16 18.50 31.56
N THR A 28 7.46 18.54 31.25
CA THR A 28 7.97 19.23 30.07
C THR A 28 7.82 18.35 28.82
N GLU A 29 7.26 18.90 27.73
CA GLU A 29 7.20 18.21 26.43
C GLU A 29 8.61 18.02 25.82
N PHE A 30 8.78 17.06 24.92
CA PHE A 30 10.07 16.73 24.28
C PHE A 30 10.48 17.70 23.14
N SER A 31 9.99 18.95 23.16
CA SER A 31 9.80 19.77 21.95
C SER A 31 11.07 20.31 21.25
N ALA A 32 12.18 20.56 21.95
CA ALA A 32 13.37 21.17 21.35
C ALA A 32 14.40 20.15 20.85
N ASP A 33 14.77 19.18 21.69
CA ASP A 33 15.89 18.25 21.42
C ASP A 33 15.41 16.84 20.99
N ALA A 34 14.11 16.55 21.10
CA ALA A 34 13.50 15.28 20.70
C ALA A 34 12.13 15.51 20.00
N PRO A 35 12.11 16.28 18.89
CA PRO A 35 10.88 16.60 18.18
C PRO A 35 10.16 15.31 17.77
N GLY A 36 8.89 15.17 18.16
CA GLY A 36 8.06 14.00 17.86
C GLY A 36 7.85 13.01 19.01
N CYS A 37 8.59 13.11 20.11
CA CYS A 37 8.33 12.30 21.31
C CYS A 37 7.12 12.83 22.12
N LYS A 38 5.95 12.92 21.48
CA LYS A 38 4.67 13.18 22.14
C LYS A 38 4.07 11.83 22.55
N ILE A 39 3.65 11.72 23.81
CA ILE A 39 3.02 10.50 24.33
C ILE A 39 1.60 10.33 23.76
N SER A 40 1.01 11.39 23.21
CA SER A 40 -0.22 11.32 22.44
C SER A 40 0.03 11.05 20.96
N THR A 41 -0.67 10.06 20.43
CA THR A 41 -0.80 9.86 18.99
C THR A 41 -1.82 10.86 18.45
N LYS A 42 -1.46 11.62 17.42
CA LYS A 42 -2.44 12.41 16.66
C LYS A 42 -3.46 11.47 16.01
N ASP A 43 -4.65 11.99 15.73
CA ASP A 43 -5.63 11.27 14.92
C ASP A 43 -5.03 10.92 13.56
N LEU A 44 -5.40 9.75 13.04
CA LEU A 44 -4.96 9.29 11.74
C LEU A 44 -5.55 10.19 10.65
N SER A 45 -4.69 10.88 9.92
CA SER A 45 -5.01 11.59 8.68
C SER A 45 -4.31 10.94 7.51
N GLY A 46 -4.98 10.82 6.36
CA GLY A 46 -4.32 10.41 5.12
C GLY A 46 -3.25 11.42 4.75
N SER A 47 -2.01 10.96 4.60
CA SER A 47 -0.88 11.74 4.13
C SER A 47 0.01 10.83 3.27
N ASP A 48 0.51 11.38 2.17
CA ASP A 48 1.50 10.71 1.31
C ASP A 48 2.94 10.95 1.81
N GLU A 49 3.12 11.66 2.93
CA GLU A 49 4.43 11.93 3.51
C GLU A 49 5.06 10.62 4.00
N GLN A 50 6.16 10.24 3.34
CA GLN A 50 6.99 9.14 3.80
C GLN A 50 7.86 9.61 4.97
N THR A 51 8.04 8.71 5.94
CA THR A 51 9.03 8.94 6.99
C THR A 51 10.43 8.56 6.51
N ASP A 52 11.40 9.46 6.71
CA ASP A 52 12.82 9.20 6.48
C ASP A 52 13.47 8.39 7.61
N HIS A 53 12.74 8.15 8.71
CA HIS A 53 13.26 7.47 9.89
C HIS A 53 13.17 5.95 9.80
N LEU A 54 12.30 5.40 8.95
CA LEU A 54 12.27 3.97 8.64
C LEU A 54 12.90 3.76 7.27
N THR A 55 13.66 2.68 7.13
CA THR A 55 14.42 2.34 5.93
C THR A 55 14.05 0.94 5.46
N ARG A 56 14.64 0.50 4.35
CA ARG A 56 14.41 -0.85 3.84
C ARG A 56 14.80 -1.96 4.83
N THR A 57 15.79 -1.73 5.68
CA THR A 57 16.32 -2.75 6.61
C THR A 57 15.99 -2.47 8.07
N GLY A 58 15.84 -1.22 8.46
CA GLY A 58 15.62 -0.86 9.87
C GLY A 58 15.19 0.60 10.03
N ALA A 59 15.77 1.31 11.00
CA ALA A 59 15.44 2.70 11.31
C ALA A 59 16.69 3.59 11.44
N ASN A 60 16.63 4.81 10.91
CA ASN A 60 17.64 5.85 11.05
C ASN A 60 17.27 6.79 12.19
N THR A 61 17.45 6.31 13.42
CA THR A 61 17.01 7.00 14.65
C THR A 61 18.16 7.43 15.56
N GLY A 62 19.42 7.25 15.14
CA GLY A 62 20.60 7.45 16.00
C GLY A 62 20.90 6.27 16.92
N LEU A 63 20.13 5.18 16.82
CA LEU A 63 20.28 3.94 17.62
C LEU A 63 20.78 2.76 16.78
N GLN A 64 21.49 3.04 15.68
CA GLN A 64 21.98 1.99 14.77
C GLN A 64 23.14 1.19 15.37
N THR A 65 23.86 1.73 16.34
CA THR A 65 24.97 1.05 17.02
C THR A 65 24.67 0.94 18.50
N PRO A 66 24.78 -0.27 19.10
CA PRO A 66 24.58 -0.44 20.54
C PRO A 66 25.42 0.57 21.33
N LYS A 67 24.77 1.23 22.28
CA LYS A 67 25.37 2.17 23.23
C LYS A 67 24.80 1.80 24.59
N GLY A 68 25.68 1.68 25.59
CA GLY A 68 25.28 1.58 26.99
C GLY A 68 24.58 2.86 27.45
N SER A 69 23.93 2.81 28.60
CA SER A 69 23.28 3.98 29.15
C SER A 69 24.32 4.96 29.72
N ALA A 70 23.96 6.24 29.82
CA ALA A 70 24.80 7.23 30.48
C ALA A 70 24.74 7.00 32.00
N THR A 71 25.50 6.02 32.50
CA THR A 71 25.55 5.67 33.94
C THR A 71 26.56 6.50 34.73
N THR A 72 27.25 7.44 34.10
CA THR A 72 28.48 8.03 34.67
C THR A 72 28.29 9.31 35.48
N SER A 73 27.09 9.86 35.63
CA SER A 73 26.91 11.11 36.39
C SER A 73 26.38 10.88 37.80
N ALA A 74 27.15 11.36 38.78
CA ALA A 74 26.88 11.14 40.21
C ALA A 74 25.73 12.01 40.76
N ALA A 75 25.23 12.97 39.99
CA ALA A 75 24.26 13.97 40.45
C ALA A 75 22.80 13.45 40.40
N LEU A 76 22.43 12.75 39.32
CA LEU A 76 21.07 12.23 39.12
C LEU A 76 21.10 10.71 39.03
N ARG A 77 20.40 10.06 39.95
CA ARG A 77 20.34 8.60 40.02
C ARG A 77 19.16 8.06 39.22
N CYS A 78 19.38 6.97 38.50
CA CYS A 78 18.31 6.18 37.90
C CYS A 78 18.55 4.70 38.21
N GLU A 79 17.66 4.09 38.98
CA GLU A 79 17.77 2.66 39.30
C GLU A 79 17.51 1.77 38.07
N PHE A 80 16.81 2.30 37.06
CA PHE A 80 16.62 1.60 35.79
C PHE A 80 17.88 1.55 34.95
N SER A 81 18.83 2.48 35.04
CA SER A 81 20.04 2.46 34.21
C SER A 81 21.11 1.48 34.70
N GLN A 82 20.91 0.82 35.84
CA GLN A 82 21.86 -0.17 36.35
C GLN A 82 21.68 -1.54 35.68
N GLY A 83 22.79 -2.24 35.44
CA GLY A 83 22.77 -3.63 35.02
C GLY A 83 22.21 -4.59 36.07
N LYS A 84 22.18 -5.89 35.72
CA LYS A 84 21.68 -7.00 36.55
C LYS A 84 22.62 -7.40 37.69
N THR A 85 23.20 -6.43 38.39
CA THR A 85 24.19 -6.65 39.45
C THR A 85 23.53 -6.83 40.82
N SER A 86 24.27 -7.33 41.80
CA SER A 86 23.79 -7.51 43.18
C SER A 86 23.46 -6.20 43.90
N THR A 87 23.87 -5.06 43.33
CA THR A 87 23.58 -3.73 43.86
C THR A 87 22.37 -3.08 43.20
N ASN A 88 21.74 -3.74 42.22
CA ASN A 88 20.56 -3.23 41.55
C ASN A 88 19.37 -3.14 42.52
N LYS A 89 18.81 -1.95 42.67
CA LYS A 89 17.76 -1.64 43.66
C LYS A 89 16.32 -1.73 43.14
N LEU A 90 16.09 -2.20 41.92
CA LEU A 90 14.74 -2.31 41.36
C LEU A 90 13.85 -3.29 42.11
N LEU A 91 14.42 -4.39 42.62
CA LEU A 91 13.68 -5.43 43.36
C LEU A 91 13.80 -5.27 44.88
N ASP A 92 14.91 -4.72 45.38
CA ASP A 92 15.12 -4.37 46.79
C ASP A 92 15.83 -3.01 46.87
N SER A 93 15.09 -1.97 47.25
CA SER A 93 15.62 -0.60 47.34
C SER A 93 16.65 -0.41 48.44
N GLY A 94 16.67 -1.29 49.46
CA GLY A 94 17.63 -1.27 50.54
C GLY A 94 18.98 -1.80 50.11
N SER A 95 19.10 -3.12 50.02
CA SER A 95 20.38 -3.82 49.82
C SER A 95 20.74 -4.07 48.35
N GLY A 96 19.73 -4.09 47.47
CA GLY A 96 19.88 -4.50 46.08
C GLY A 96 19.93 -6.03 45.92
N VAL A 97 19.63 -6.51 44.71
CA VAL A 97 19.68 -7.94 44.39
C VAL A 97 19.92 -8.17 42.90
N THR A 98 20.63 -9.24 42.59
CA THR A 98 20.86 -9.69 41.20
C THR A 98 19.54 -10.06 40.53
N ILE A 99 19.27 -9.42 39.39
CA ILE A 99 18.14 -9.79 38.52
C ILE A 99 18.56 -10.98 37.65
N THR A 100 17.88 -12.11 37.78
CA THR A 100 18.21 -13.35 37.05
C THR A 100 17.60 -13.42 35.65
N GLY A 101 16.53 -12.67 35.38
CA GLY A 101 15.88 -12.60 34.07
C GLY A 101 16.63 -11.72 33.05
N THR A 102 15.97 -11.47 31.92
CA THR A 102 16.42 -10.49 30.91
C THR A 102 15.30 -9.46 30.68
N PRO A 103 15.17 -8.47 31.57
CA PRO A 103 14.19 -7.41 31.39
C PRO A 103 14.40 -6.65 30.08
N THR A 104 13.31 -6.43 29.36
CA THR A 104 13.27 -5.64 28.12
C THR A 104 12.23 -4.54 28.23
N PHE A 105 12.54 -3.34 27.74
CA PHE A 105 11.68 -2.17 27.79
C PHE A 105 11.42 -1.62 26.39
N ALA A 106 10.39 -0.78 26.27
CA ALA A 106 10.00 -0.11 25.03
C ALA A 106 10.00 -1.05 23.81
N ALA A 107 9.14 -2.07 23.85
CA ALA A 107 8.97 -3.03 22.75
C ALA A 107 10.22 -3.88 22.42
N GLY A 108 11.18 -3.98 23.34
CA GLY A 108 12.46 -4.68 23.11
C GLY A 108 13.58 -3.76 22.63
N LEU A 109 13.35 -2.45 22.59
CA LEU A 109 14.37 -1.47 22.22
C LEU A 109 15.48 -1.38 23.28
N PHE A 110 15.15 -1.50 24.56
CA PHE A 110 16.14 -1.46 25.64
C PHE A 110 16.18 -2.80 26.37
N VAL A 111 17.38 -3.28 26.66
CA VAL A 111 17.63 -4.57 27.31
C VAL A 111 18.56 -4.36 28.50
N MET A 112 18.17 -4.86 29.66
CA MET A 112 19.04 -4.83 30.83
C MET A 112 20.06 -5.97 30.77
N THR A 113 21.32 -5.61 30.57
CA THR A 113 22.46 -6.52 30.50
C THR A 113 23.13 -6.66 31.87
N GLY A 114 24.21 -7.44 31.95
CA GLY A 114 24.89 -7.68 33.23
C GLY A 114 25.41 -6.40 33.88
N ASN A 115 25.85 -5.44 33.08
CA ASN A 115 26.55 -4.25 33.56
C ASN A 115 25.73 -2.96 33.41
N ASP A 116 24.80 -2.91 32.45
CA ASP A 116 24.08 -1.68 32.08
C ASP A 116 22.71 -1.98 31.44
N ILE A 117 21.93 -0.96 31.12
CA ILE A 117 20.94 -1.03 30.04
C ILE A 117 21.62 -0.71 28.72
N GLU A 118 21.46 -1.61 27.76
CA GLU A 118 21.86 -1.40 26.37
C GLU A 118 20.62 -1.26 25.49
N HIS A 119 20.77 -0.72 24.29
CA HIS A 119 19.70 -0.70 23.31
C HIS A 119 19.95 -1.72 22.18
N THR A 120 18.87 -2.34 21.71
CA THR A 120 18.86 -3.16 20.49
C THR A 120 19.13 -2.24 19.30
N SER A 121 20.12 -2.62 18.47
CA SER A 121 20.41 -1.88 17.24
C SER A 121 19.17 -1.78 16.36
N THR A 122 18.87 -0.57 15.91
CA THR A 122 17.78 -0.33 14.95
C THR A 122 18.24 -0.43 13.49
N ALA A 123 19.51 -0.76 13.22
CA ALA A 123 20.05 -0.80 11.86
C ALA A 123 19.38 -1.88 10.98
N ASP A 124 19.05 -3.02 11.59
CA ASP A 124 18.37 -4.14 10.94
C ASP A 124 17.23 -4.68 11.84
N LEU A 125 16.03 -4.18 11.56
CA LEU A 125 14.81 -4.67 12.21
C LEU A 125 14.20 -5.86 11.47
N THR A 126 14.66 -6.17 10.25
CA THR A 126 14.19 -7.37 9.53
C THR A 126 14.65 -8.65 10.20
N ALA A 127 15.81 -8.64 10.87
CA ALA A 127 16.34 -9.77 11.62
C ALA A 127 15.90 -9.79 13.10
N ALA A 128 15.17 -8.79 13.59
CA ALA A 128 14.89 -8.60 15.02
C ALA A 128 13.65 -9.34 15.54
N ALA A 129 13.17 -10.39 14.84
CA ALA A 129 11.93 -11.09 15.18
C ALA A 129 11.93 -11.70 16.59
N GLU A 130 13.08 -12.20 17.05
CA GLU A 130 13.23 -12.81 18.38
C GLU A 130 13.59 -11.79 19.47
N THR A 131 14.42 -10.80 19.14
CA THR A 131 15.00 -9.85 20.10
C THR A 131 14.10 -8.63 20.34
N ALA A 132 13.35 -8.19 19.33
CA ALA A 132 12.42 -7.07 19.39
C ALA A 132 11.19 -7.32 18.49
N PRO A 133 10.34 -8.31 18.82
CA PRO A 133 9.25 -8.79 17.95
C PRO A 133 8.28 -7.69 17.52
N LEU A 134 7.99 -6.73 18.40
CA LEU A 134 7.07 -5.63 18.09
C LEU A 134 7.73 -4.57 17.18
N LEU A 135 9.04 -4.29 17.33
CA LEU A 135 9.76 -3.43 16.40
C LEU A 135 9.90 -4.09 15.02
N HIS A 136 10.16 -5.40 14.99
CA HIS A 136 10.16 -6.20 13.76
C HIS A 136 8.80 -6.15 13.05
N ALA A 137 7.71 -6.39 13.77
CA ALA A 137 6.36 -6.33 13.20
C ALA A 137 6.01 -4.94 12.67
N ALA A 138 6.39 -3.87 13.39
CA ALA A 138 6.20 -2.50 12.92
C ALA A 138 6.99 -2.20 11.65
N HIS A 139 8.25 -2.68 11.56
CA HIS A 139 9.07 -2.54 10.35
C HIS A 139 8.50 -3.33 9.18
N ALA A 140 8.03 -4.56 9.40
CA ALA A 140 7.37 -5.37 8.38
C ALA A 140 6.09 -4.68 7.85
N ALA A 141 5.26 -4.12 8.73
CA ALA A 141 4.09 -3.35 8.34
C ALA A 141 4.45 -2.11 7.51
N TYR A 142 5.53 -1.41 7.87
CA TYR A 142 6.06 -0.30 7.07
C TYR A 142 6.46 -0.75 5.66
N LEU A 143 7.16 -1.88 5.52
CA LEU A 143 7.53 -2.41 4.20
C LEU A 143 6.29 -2.74 3.36
N LEU A 144 5.27 -3.35 3.95
CA LEU A 144 4.00 -3.63 3.27
C LEU A 144 3.25 -2.35 2.90
N SER A 145 3.30 -1.32 3.73
CA SER A 145 2.65 -0.03 3.41
C SER A 145 3.28 0.70 2.23
N LYS A 146 4.52 0.35 1.84
CA LYS A 146 5.15 0.88 0.63
C LYS A 146 4.67 0.24 -0.65
N GLU A 147 3.89 -0.84 -0.58
CA GLU A 147 3.29 -1.43 -1.76
C GLU A 147 2.23 -0.48 -2.31
N THR A 148 2.63 0.32 -3.29
CA THR A 148 1.69 1.10 -4.08
C THR A 148 0.87 0.17 -4.93
N ALA A 149 -0.44 0.39 -4.98
CA ALA A 149 -1.30 -0.28 -5.94
C ALA A 149 -0.67 -0.14 -7.35
N PRO A 150 -0.50 -1.25 -8.09
CA PRO A 150 0.12 -1.18 -9.40
C PRO A 150 -0.70 -0.25 -10.28
N ALA A 151 -0.03 0.73 -10.88
CA ALA A 151 -0.66 1.59 -11.86
C ALA A 151 -1.17 0.73 -13.03
N PHE A 152 -2.28 1.15 -13.65
CA PHE A 152 -2.73 0.55 -14.89
C PHE A 152 -1.59 0.58 -15.92
N LYS A 153 -1.27 -0.59 -16.47
CA LYS A 153 -0.33 -0.73 -17.58
C LYS A 153 -1.08 -1.31 -18.77
N PHE A 154 -1.15 -0.55 -19.85
CA PHE A 154 -1.63 -1.07 -21.13
C PHE A 154 -0.71 -2.20 -21.59
N LYS A 155 -1.28 -3.38 -21.85
CA LYS A 155 -0.57 -4.51 -22.46
C LYS A 155 -0.76 -4.46 -23.97
N ASP A 156 0.33 -4.47 -24.72
CA ASP A 156 0.25 -4.52 -26.18
C ASP A 156 -0.06 -5.94 -26.69
N THR A 157 -0.22 -6.04 -28.02
CA THR A 157 -0.58 -7.29 -28.71
C THR A 157 0.41 -8.43 -28.45
N GLU A 158 1.71 -8.14 -28.27
CA GLU A 158 2.72 -9.16 -27.99
C GLU A 158 2.63 -9.63 -26.52
N GLU A 159 2.43 -8.68 -25.60
CA GLU A 159 2.21 -8.99 -24.18
C GLU A 159 0.92 -9.80 -24.00
N LEU A 160 -0.20 -9.40 -24.63
CA LEU A 160 -1.47 -10.13 -24.59
C LEU A 160 -1.37 -11.52 -25.22
N ALA A 161 -0.58 -11.67 -26.28
CA ALA A 161 -0.37 -12.96 -26.92
C ALA A 161 0.34 -13.99 -26.02
N THR A 162 0.92 -13.57 -24.89
CA THR A 162 1.55 -14.47 -23.90
C THR A 162 0.81 -14.52 -22.56
N ASP A 163 -0.19 -13.66 -22.37
CA ASP A 163 -0.99 -13.59 -21.16
C ASP A 163 -2.01 -14.73 -21.13
N ARG A 164 -1.82 -15.68 -20.21
CA ARG A 164 -2.68 -16.88 -20.09
C ARG A 164 -4.11 -16.57 -19.69
N GLU A 165 -4.36 -15.51 -18.93
CA GLU A 165 -5.72 -15.10 -18.57
C GLU A 165 -6.42 -14.48 -19.77
N PHE A 166 -5.73 -13.58 -20.46
CA PHE A 166 -6.27 -12.97 -21.68
C PHE A 166 -6.52 -14.01 -22.78
N GLN A 167 -5.58 -14.95 -23.01
CA GLN A 167 -5.77 -16.03 -23.99
C GLN A 167 -7.03 -16.84 -23.70
N ARG A 168 -7.29 -17.19 -22.43
CA ARG A 168 -8.50 -17.91 -22.03
C ARG A 168 -9.77 -17.11 -22.32
N GLU A 169 -9.75 -15.82 -21.99
CA GLU A 169 -10.92 -14.96 -22.24
C GLU A 169 -11.15 -14.73 -23.73
N PHE A 170 -10.09 -14.56 -24.52
CA PHE A 170 -10.16 -14.41 -25.98
C PHE A 170 -10.80 -15.63 -26.65
N ILE A 171 -10.42 -16.84 -26.23
CA ILE A 171 -11.04 -18.09 -26.72
C ILE A 171 -12.55 -18.08 -26.49
N LYS A 172 -12.97 -17.72 -25.27
CA LYS A 172 -14.39 -17.75 -24.88
C LYS A 172 -15.21 -16.64 -25.53
N THR A 173 -14.65 -15.44 -25.63
CA THR A 173 -15.42 -14.23 -25.99
C THR A 173 -15.29 -13.84 -27.45
N VAL A 174 -14.08 -13.88 -28.00
CA VAL A 174 -13.80 -13.46 -29.38
C VAL A 174 -13.97 -14.63 -30.33
N LEU A 175 -13.42 -15.80 -29.98
CA LEU A 175 -13.57 -17.00 -30.81
C LEU A 175 -14.88 -17.74 -30.54
N ASN A 176 -15.58 -17.43 -29.44
CA ASN A 176 -16.85 -18.04 -29.04
C ASN A 176 -16.78 -19.58 -28.94
N GLU A 177 -15.63 -20.09 -28.50
CA GLU A 177 -15.35 -21.51 -28.34
C GLU A 177 -15.66 -21.95 -26.91
N LYS A 178 -16.25 -23.14 -26.75
CA LYS A 178 -16.61 -23.72 -25.46
C LYS A 178 -15.43 -24.48 -24.88
N ASP A 179 -15.41 -24.63 -23.56
CA ASP A 179 -14.35 -25.38 -22.86
C ASP A 179 -14.24 -26.87 -23.29
N SER A 180 -15.25 -27.41 -23.98
CA SER A 180 -15.29 -28.77 -24.53
C SER A 180 -14.64 -28.91 -25.92
N ASP A 181 -14.30 -27.79 -26.57
CA ASP A 181 -13.81 -27.79 -27.94
C ASP A 181 -12.32 -28.17 -28.02
N THR A 182 -11.86 -28.52 -29.22
CA THR A 182 -10.47 -28.98 -29.41
C THR A 182 -9.50 -27.85 -29.02
N PRO A 183 -8.40 -28.15 -28.29
CA PRO A 183 -7.45 -27.12 -27.87
C PRO A 183 -6.93 -26.31 -29.07
N ILE A 184 -7.11 -24.99 -29.03
CA ILE A 184 -6.67 -24.09 -30.09
C ILE A 184 -5.14 -24.01 -30.05
N THR A 185 -4.51 -24.57 -31.07
CA THR A 185 -3.08 -24.46 -31.29
C THR A 185 -2.85 -23.26 -32.21
N ASN A 186 -2.16 -22.20 -31.72
CA ASN A 186 -1.92 -20.87 -32.35
C ASN A 186 -2.66 -19.65 -31.77
N ILE A 187 -3.14 -19.71 -30.52
CA ILE A 187 -3.86 -18.59 -29.90
C ILE A 187 -3.10 -17.25 -29.97
N ALA A 188 -1.78 -17.27 -29.82
CA ALA A 188 -0.93 -16.09 -29.91
C ALA A 188 -1.02 -15.38 -31.27
N ASP A 189 -1.03 -16.15 -32.37
CA ASP A 189 -1.11 -15.60 -33.72
C ASP A 189 -2.50 -15.04 -34.01
N LYS A 190 -3.55 -15.70 -33.49
CA LYS A 190 -4.93 -15.20 -33.59
C LYS A 190 -5.12 -13.87 -32.86
N ILE A 191 -4.55 -13.72 -31.67
CA ILE A 191 -4.57 -12.45 -30.92
C ILE A 191 -3.86 -11.36 -31.71
N LYS A 192 -2.67 -11.65 -32.24
CA LYS A 192 -1.91 -10.68 -33.05
C LYS A 192 -2.64 -10.28 -34.33
N ALA A 193 -3.32 -11.22 -34.97
CA ALA A 193 -4.11 -10.94 -36.17
C ALA A 193 -5.34 -10.06 -35.86
N GLU A 194 -6.02 -10.29 -34.75
CA GLU A 194 -7.22 -9.55 -34.36
C GLU A 194 -6.89 -8.08 -34.00
N TYR A 195 -5.85 -7.87 -33.19
CA TYR A 195 -5.53 -6.54 -32.68
C TYR A 195 -4.49 -5.79 -33.51
N GLY A 196 -3.89 -6.46 -34.50
CA GLY A 196 -2.91 -5.87 -35.40
C GLY A 196 -1.59 -5.48 -34.70
N PRO A 197 -0.79 -4.62 -35.34
CA PRO A 197 0.50 -4.17 -34.81
C PRO A 197 0.38 -3.40 -33.49
N LYS A 198 1.41 -3.51 -32.64
CA LYS A 198 1.51 -2.84 -31.33
C LYS A 198 1.14 -1.35 -31.35
N ALA A 199 1.64 -0.60 -32.35
CA ALA A 199 1.40 0.83 -32.46
C ALA A 199 -0.08 1.15 -32.73
N ASP A 200 -0.73 0.37 -33.60
CA ASP A 200 -2.13 0.57 -33.97
C ASP A 200 -3.05 0.19 -32.82
N MET A 201 -2.77 -0.93 -32.15
CA MET A 201 -3.51 -1.36 -30.97
C MET A 201 -3.43 -0.33 -29.85
N LYS A 202 -2.24 0.20 -29.54
CA LYS A 202 -2.07 1.25 -28.53
C LYS A 202 -2.86 2.50 -28.93
N ARG A 203 -2.76 2.92 -30.18
CA ARG A 203 -3.49 4.08 -30.68
C ARG A 203 -5.00 3.90 -30.50
N GLN A 204 -5.55 2.76 -30.87
CA GLN A 204 -6.99 2.51 -30.82
C GLN A 204 -7.52 2.32 -29.40
N TYR A 205 -6.91 1.41 -28.63
CA TYR A 205 -7.47 0.93 -27.36
C TYR A 205 -6.91 1.65 -26.13
N ASN A 206 -5.85 2.44 -26.28
CA ASN A 206 -5.33 3.28 -25.21
C ASN A 206 -5.55 4.75 -25.53
N ASP A 207 -4.95 5.26 -26.61
CA ASP A 207 -4.83 6.69 -26.82
C ASP A 207 -6.17 7.32 -27.29
N ILE A 208 -6.83 6.74 -28.30
CA ILE A 208 -8.16 7.17 -28.78
C ILE A 208 -9.25 6.85 -27.76
N PHE A 209 -9.26 5.63 -27.22
CA PHE A 209 -10.27 5.23 -26.23
C PHE A 209 -10.28 6.18 -25.02
N ALA A 210 -9.11 6.52 -24.48
CA ALA A 210 -8.97 7.45 -23.36
C ALA A 210 -9.50 8.86 -23.68
N THR A 211 -9.37 9.32 -24.93
CA THR A 211 -9.76 10.68 -25.34
C THR A 211 -11.12 10.75 -26.02
N THR A 212 -11.84 9.63 -26.09
CA THR A 212 -13.18 9.58 -26.67
C THR A 212 -14.13 10.48 -25.86
N GLU A 213 -14.84 11.35 -26.56
CA GLU A 213 -15.91 12.16 -25.97
C GLU A 213 -17.10 11.27 -25.62
N VAL A 214 -17.50 11.30 -24.36
CA VAL A 214 -18.61 10.53 -23.81
C VAL A 214 -19.61 11.45 -23.14
N LYS A 215 -20.87 11.01 -22.98
CA LYS A 215 -21.90 11.75 -22.24
C LYS A 215 -21.37 12.05 -20.83
N ASN A 216 -21.53 13.29 -20.36
CA ASN A 216 -21.12 13.67 -19.02
C ASN A 216 -22.05 13.00 -17.97
N PRO A 217 -21.54 12.10 -17.10
CA PRO A 217 -22.35 11.43 -16.09
C PRO A 217 -22.60 12.29 -14.83
N ALA A 218 -21.91 13.43 -14.69
CA ALA A 218 -22.01 14.33 -13.54
C ALA A 218 -23.06 15.44 -13.73
N GLY A 219 -23.62 15.61 -14.94
CA GLY A 219 -24.64 16.61 -15.24
C GLY A 219 -24.64 17.03 -16.72
N ASP A 220 -25.51 17.96 -17.09
CA ASP A 220 -25.72 18.34 -18.49
C ASP A 220 -24.76 19.41 -19.03
N VAL A 221 -23.91 20.00 -18.19
CA VAL A 221 -22.94 21.04 -18.60
C VAL A 221 -21.53 20.70 -18.09
N PRO A 222 -20.52 20.57 -18.99
CA PRO A 222 -20.68 20.39 -20.44
C PRO A 222 -21.44 19.09 -20.74
N VAL A 223 -22.04 19.00 -21.93
CA VAL A 223 -22.84 17.84 -22.35
C VAL A 223 -21.98 16.58 -22.47
N THR A 224 -20.73 16.75 -22.94
CA THR A 224 -19.74 15.70 -23.12
C THR A 224 -18.47 16.00 -22.33
N ARG A 225 -17.70 14.95 -22.04
CA ARG A 225 -16.34 15.03 -21.49
C ARG A 225 -15.50 13.89 -22.05
N ASN A 226 -14.18 14.03 -22.06
CA ASN A 226 -13.28 12.94 -22.45
C ASN A 226 -13.31 11.83 -21.39
N LEU A 227 -13.29 10.56 -21.82
CA LEU A 227 -13.36 9.41 -20.92
C LEU A 227 -12.26 9.44 -19.83
N ASN A 228 -11.03 9.82 -20.18
CA ASN A 228 -9.91 9.92 -19.26
C ASN A 228 -10.05 11.01 -18.18
N SER A 229 -10.98 11.95 -18.35
CA SER A 229 -11.26 12.98 -17.35
C SER A 229 -12.20 12.49 -16.24
N ILE A 230 -12.83 11.32 -16.42
CA ILE A 230 -13.76 10.74 -15.45
C ILE A 230 -12.99 9.82 -14.51
N THR A 231 -12.66 10.32 -13.32
CA THR A 231 -11.82 9.59 -12.34
C THR A 231 -12.63 8.86 -11.27
N LYS A 232 -13.94 9.12 -11.16
CA LYS A 232 -14.79 8.50 -10.14
C LYS A 232 -15.47 7.24 -10.68
N ILE A 233 -15.30 6.13 -9.97
CA ILE A 233 -15.91 4.84 -10.35
C ILE A 233 -17.45 4.90 -10.43
N GLY A 234 -18.09 5.68 -9.56
CA GLY A 234 -19.54 5.89 -9.60
C GLY A 234 -20.00 6.61 -10.87
N GLU A 235 -19.19 7.52 -11.41
CA GLU A 235 -19.47 8.22 -12.66
C GLU A 235 -19.27 7.31 -13.87
N LEU A 236 -18.19 6.52 -13.89
CA LEU A 236 -17.95 5.50 -14.92
C LEU A 236 -19.05 4.43 -14.97
N THR A 237 -19.57 4.01 -13.81
CA THR A 237 -20.66 3.03 -13.71
C THR A 237 -21.96 3.58 -14.32
N ARG A 238 -22.30 4.84 -14.03
CA ARG A 238 -23.46 5.50 -14.64
C ARG A 238 -23.32 5.60 -16.15
N LEU A 239 -22.12 5.92 -16.62
CA LEU A 239 -21.82 6.01 -18.04
C LEU A 239 -21.98 4.66 -18.75
N LEU A 240 -21.48 3.58 -18.15
CA LEU A 240 -21.65 2.21 -18.66
C LEU A 240 -23.14 1.86 -18.80
N HIS A 241 -23.93 2.11 -17.77
CA HIS A 241 -25.38 1.83 -17.81
C HIS A 241 -26.11 2.67 -18.86
N PHE A 242 -25.73 3.93 -19.04
CA PHE A 242 -26.30 4.79 -20.09
C PHE A 242 -26.10 4.17 -21.48
N TYR A 243 -24.85 3.80 -21.84
CA TYR A 243 -24.58 3.21 -23.15
C TYR A 243 -25.17 1.81 -23.32
N GLN A 244 -25.27 1.01 -22.25
CA GLN A 244 -26.00 -0.27 -22.30
C GLN A 244 -27.48 -0.07 -22.67
N GLN A 245 -28.14 0.93 -22.06
CA GLN A 245 -29.54 1.23 -22.36
C GLN A 245 -29.75 1.73 -23.78
N GLU A 246 -28.88 2.64 -24.26
CA GLU A 246 -28.94 3.14 -25.63
C GLU A 246 -28.68 2.01 -26.64
N ASN A 247 -27.70 1.12 -26.40
CA ASN A 247 -27.46 -0.05 -27.26
C ASN A 247 -28.67 -0.99 -27.30
N ILE A 248 -29.32 -1.26 -26.16
CA ILE A 248 -30.54 -2.09 -26.12
C ILE A 248 -31.68 -1.44 -26.91
N LYS A 249 -31.85 -0.13 -26.78
CA LYS A 249 -32.86 0.64 -27.50
C LYS A 249 -32.61 0.61 -29.01
N ASP A 250 -31.38 0.81 -29.44
CA ASP A 250 -30.99 0.75 -30.85
C ASP A 250 -31.17 -0.65 -31.44
N LEU A 251 -30.83 -1.70 -30.70
CA LEU A 251 -31.10 -3.08 -31.10
C LEU A 251 -32.60 -3.33 -31.29
N ARG A 252 -33.44 -2.89 -30.33
CA ARG A 252 -34.91 -3.00 -30.45
C ARG A 252 -35.45 -2.25 -31.65
N ASN A 253 -34.92 -1.06 -31.94
CA ASN A 253 -35.33 -0.28 -33.10
C ASN A 253 -34.95 -0.98 -34.40
N LYS A 254 -33.72 -1.52 -34.51
CA LYS A 254 -33.28 -2.31 -35.67
C LYS A 254 -34.16 -3.53 -35.90
N ILE A 255 -34.50 -4.27 -34.84
CA ILE A 255 -35.41 -5.43 -34.92
C ILE A 255 -36.78 -4.99 -35.48
N LYS A 256 -37.38 -3.94 -34.92
CA LYS A 256 -38.67 -3.42 -35.42
C LYS A 256 -38.62 -2.98 -36.88
N THR A 257 -37.54 -2.32 -37.30
CA THR A 257 -37.36 -1.92 -38.70
C THR A 257 -37.28 -3.13 -39.61
N LEU A 258 -36.52 -4.16 -39.23
CA LEU A 258 -36.41 -5.42 -39.98
C LEU A 258 -37.73 -6.19 -40.04
N GLU A 259 -38.48 -6.25 -38.94
CA GLU A 259 -39.81 -6.87 -38.91
C GLU A 259 -40.81 -6.12 -39.82
N SER A 260 -40.78 -4.78 -39.79
CA SER A 260 -41.65 -3.93 -40.61
C SER A 260 -41.31 -4.03 -42.10
N SER A 261 -40.04 -4.24 -42.45
CA SER A 261 -39.59 -4.40 -43.84
C SER A 261 -39.68 -5.83 -44.37
N GLY A 262 -39.68 -6.85 -43.48
CA GLY A 262 -39.97 -8.24 -43.83
C GLY A 262 -41.47 -8.56 -43.97
N SER A 263 -42.35 -7.69 -43.49
CA SER A 263 -43.82 -7.85 -43.56
C SER A 263 -44.43 -7.38 -44.90
N GLY A 264 -43.61 -6.87 -45.83
CA GLY A 264 -44.03 -6.36 -47.13
C GLY A 264 -43.77 -7.33 -48.28
N ASN A 265 -44.81 -8.10 -48.64
CA ASN A 265 -45.03 -8.81 -49.92
C ASN A 265 -44.40 -10.24 -50.10
N PRO A 266 -45.21 -11.32 -50.00
CA PRO A 266 -44.77 -12.69 -50.30
C PRO A 266 -44.76 -13.07 -51.80
N ASN A 267 -45.00 -12.15 -52.75
CA ASN A 267 -45.13 -12.49 -54.18
C ASN A 267 -44.13 -11.76 -55.09
N GLY A 268 -42.82 -12.00 -54.91
CA GLY A 268 -41.78 -11.39 -55.75
C GLY A 268 -40.64 -12.30 -56.19
N LEU A 269 -40.70 -13.61 -55.89
CA LEU A 269 -39.70 -14.58 -56.38
C LEU A 269 -40.26 -15.35 -57.58
N GLU A 270 -40.41 -14.66 -58.72
CA GLU A 270 -40.43 -15.35 -60.02
C GLU A 270 -39.41 -14.75 -60.97
N LYS A 271 -38.34 -15.54 -61.18
CA LYS A 271 -37.53 -15.68 -62.40
C LYS A 271 -36.84 -14.42 -62.96
N LYS A 272 -35.50 -14.46 -62.98
CA LYS A 272 -34.75 -14.75 -64.23
C LYS A 272 -33.23 -14.83 -64.03
N TYR A 273 -32.68 -15.86 -64.71
CA TYR A 273 -31.33 -16.00 -65.28
C TYR A 273 -30.17 -16.42 -64.34
N VAL A 274 -29.66 -17.66 -64.35
CA VAL A 274 -29.07 -18.60 -65.37
C VAL A 274 -27.54 -18.48 -65.41
N PRO A 275 -26.81 -19.61 -65.38
CA PRO A 275 -25.41 -19.68 -65.01
C PRO A 275 -24.46 -19.58 -66.21
N THR A 276 -23.23 -19.15 -65.93
CA THR A 276 -21.98 -19.64 -66.53
C THR A 276 -20.88 -19.48 -65.50
#